data_AF-A0A1H6KGZ6-F1
#
_entry.id   AF-A0A1H6KGZ6-F1
#
_cell.length_a   1.000
_cell.length_b   1.000
_cell.length_c   1.000
_cell.angle_alpha   90.00
_cell.angle_beta   90.00
_cell.angle_gamma   90.00
#
_symmetry.space_group_name_H-M   'P 1'
#
loop_
_entity.id
_entity.type
_entity.pdbx_description
1 polymer ?
#
loop_
_entity_poly.entity_id
_entity_poly.type
_entity_poly.pdbx_seq_one_letter_code
_entity_poly.pdbx_strand_id
1 'polypeptide(L)'
;MQFTIHQLEEWKDIVNQIIPNLQHNILLLKGNLGAGKTTFSQFLLKELGSSDEISSPTYSIVNEYDTPKGKVFHFDLYRLKSVEEAYDFGIEEYLDNGYLSIIEWPEIYTDELEGYDFHEMIITNTESGREIEFN
;
A
#
# COMPACT_ATOMS: atom_id res chain seq x y z
N MET A 1 -9.34 8.33 -9.78
CA MET A 1 -10.66 7.93 -9.24
C MET A 1 -10.84 8.60 -7.89
N GLN A 2 -12.07 8.96 -7.51
CA GLN A 2 -12.37 9.58 -6.21
C GLN A 2 -13.51 8.84 -5.51
N PHE A 3 -13.37 8.63 -4.21
CA PHE A 3 -14.32 7.88 -3.40
C PHE A 3 -14.52 8.54 -2.03
N THR A 4 -15.66 8.23 -1.41
CA THR A 4 -15.95 8.59 -0.02
C THR A 4 -16.49 7.36 0.69
N ILE A 5 -16.00 7.10 1.90
CA ILE A 5 -16.50 6.01 2.75
C ILE A 5 -16.80 6.54 4.15
N HIS A 6 -17.83 5.98 4.79
CA HIS A 6 -18.28 6.30 6.13
C HIS A 6 -18.18 5.09 7.09
N GLN A 7 -18.09 3.88 6.54
CA GLN A 7 -18.06 2.61 7.25
C GLN A 7 -16.89 1.74 6.78
N LEU A 8 -16.51 0.77 7.61
CA LEU A 8 -15.35 -0.09 7.35
C LEU A 8 -15.58 -1.03 6.17
N GLU A 9 -16.81 -1.50 6.02
CA GLU A 9 -17.22 -2.49 5.04
C GLU A 9 -17.12 -1.96 3.59
N GLU A 10 -17.22 -0.64 3.42
CA GLU A 10 -17.17 0.03 2.11
C GLU A 10 -15.77 -0.07 1.47
N TRP A 11 -14.70 -0.34 2.25
CA TRP A 11 -13.37 -0.60 1.71
C TRP A 11 -13.36 -1.74 0.69
N LYS A 12 -14.20 -2.75 0.88
CA LYS A 12 -14.33 -3.86 -0.06
C LYS A 12 -14.76 -3.38 -1.45
N ASP A 13 -15.70 -2.45 -1.51
CA ASP A 13 -16.19 -1.89 -2.77
C ASP A 13 -15.15 -1.00 -3.44
N ILE A 14 -14.33 -0.29 -2.65
CA ILE A 14 -13.19 0.48 -3.16
C ILE A 14 -12.14 -0.45 -3.77
N VAL A 15 -11.77 -1.51 -3.06
CA VAL A 15 -10.79 -2.50 -3.54
C VAL A 15 -11.24 -3.16 -4.84
N ASN A 16 -12.51 -3.56 -4.93
CA ASN A 16 -13.08 -4.16 -6.15
C ASN A 16 -13.03 -3.21 -7.36
N GLN A 17 -13.09 -1.90 -7.14
CA GLN A 17 -12.94 -0.90 -8.18
C GLN A 17 -11.48 -0.60 -8.52
N ILE A 18 -10.56 -0.76 -7.57
CA ILE A 18 -9.13 -0.47 -7.77
C ILE A 18 -8.39 -1.64 -8.43
N ILE A 19 -8.66 -2.89 -8.04
CA ILE A 19 -7.94 -4.07 -8.57
C ILE A 19 -7.90 -4.10 -10.12
N PRO A 20 -8.99 -3.83 -10.85
CA PRO A 20 -8.97 -3.81 -12.31
C PRO A 20 -8.11 -2.69 -12.92
N ASN A 21 -7.80 -1.65 -12.14
CA ASN A 21 -7.03 -0.48 -12.55
C ASN A 21 -5.57 -0.52 -12.06
N LEU A 22 -5.16 -1.54 -11.30
CA LEU A 22 -3.76 -1.77 -10.96
C LEU A 22 -2.99 -2.32 -12.17
N GLN A 23 -2.35 -1.41 -12.89
CA GLN A 23 -1.54 -1.67 -14.09
C GLN A 23 -0.04 -1.78 -13.77
N HIS A 24 0.38 -1.16 -12.67
CA HIS A 24 1.75 -1.16 -12.19
C HIS A 24 1.89 -1.99 -10.92
N ASN A 25 3.10 -2.50 -10.68
CA ASN A 25 3.40 -3.35 -9.52
C ASN A 25 3.77 -2.54 -8.27
N ILE A 26 3.69 -1.21 -8.29
CA ILE A 26 3.94 -0.35 -7.12
C ILE A 26 2.68 0.44 -6.81
N LEU A 27 2.26 0.39 -5.54
CA LEU A 27 1.12 1.12 -5.01
C LEU A 27 1.54 1.91 -3.77
N LEU A 28 1.55 3.23 -3.90
CA LEU A 28 1.87 4.15 -2.83
C LEU A 28 0.63 4.51 -2.03
N LEU A 29 0.68 4.35 -0.70
CA LEU A 29 -0.40 4.72 0.21
C LEU A 29 0.02 5.90 1.07
N LYS A 30 -0.61 7.05 0.83
CA LYS A 30 -0.41 8.29 1.57
C LYS A 30 -1.62 8.63 2.43
N GLY A 31 -1.38 9.32 3.53
CA GLY A 31 -2.44 9.76 4.44
C GLY A 31 -1.96 9.80 5.88
N ASN A 32 -2.65 10.55 6.72
CA ASN A 32 -2.28 10.72 8.12
C ASN A 32 -2.32 9.40 8.94
N LEU A 33 -1.76 9.44 10.15
CA LEU A 33 -1.88 8.32 11.09
C LEU A 33 -3.36 8.02 11.35
N GLY A 34 -3.74 6.74 11.27
CA GLY A 34 -5.13 6.31 11.42
C GLY A 34 -6.03 6.59 10.20
N ALA A 35 -5.48 7.09 9.08
CA ALA A 35 -6.24 7.31 7.85
C ALA A 35 -6.83 6.02 7.26
N GLY A 36 -6.26 4.84 7.58
CA GLY A 36 -6.76 3.55 7.09
C GLY A 36 -5.93 2.95 5.96
N LYS A 37 -4.68 3.38 5.78
CA LYS A 37 -3.72 2.79 4.84
C LYS A 37 -3.58 1.27 5.02
N THR A 38 -3.19 0.82 6.22
CA THR A 38 -3.12 -0.62 6.54
C THR A 38 -4.46 -1.33 6.39
N THR A 39 -5.58 -0.67 6.74
CA THR A 39 -6.92 -1.23 6.55
C THR A 39 -7.18 -1.50 5.07
N PHE A 40 -6.89 -0.55 4.20
CA PHE A 40 -6.98 -0.75 2.76
C PHE A 40 -6.08 -1.91 2.29
N SER A 41 -4.81 -1.98 2.73
CA SER A 41 -3.90 -3.09 2.41
C SER A 41 -4.48 -4.46 2.79
N GLN A 42 -5.13 -4.55 3.97
CA GLN A 42 -5.80 -5.77 4.43
C GLN A 42 -6.94 -6.21 3.51
N PHE A 43 -7.82 -5.29 3.12
CA PHE A 43 -8.88 -5.61 2.17
C PHE A 43 -8.32 -5.97 0.80
N LEU A 44 -7.30 -5.24 0.32
CA LEU A 44 -6.66 -5.50 -0.96
C LEU A 44 -6.03 -6.89 -1.02
N LEU A 45 -5.19 -7.25 -0.05
CA LEU A 45 -4.54 -8.55 0.00
C LEU A 45 -5.55 -9.71 0.11
N LYS A 46 -6.63 -9.52 0.85
CA LYS A 46 -7.71 -10.49 0.95
C LYS A 46 -8.42 -10.70 -0.40
N GLU A 47 -8.77 -9.63 -1.11
CA GLU A 47 -9.43 -9.72 -2.42
C GLU A 47 -8.46 -10.20 -3.52
N LEU A 48 -7.15 -9.97 -3.36
CA LEU A 48 -6.11 -10.60 -4.19
C LEU A 48 -5.94 -12.10 -3.90
N GLY A 49 -6.59 -12.63 -2.86
CA GLY A 49 -6.65 -14.06 -2.56
C GLY A 49 -5.53 -14.55 -1.64
N SER A 50 -4.89 -13.68 -0.86
CA SER A 50 -3.94 -14.12 0.17
C SER A 50 -4.67 -14.87 1.29
N SER A 51 -4.07 -15.95 1.78
CA SER A 51 -4.53 -16.72 2.94
C SER A 51 -3.84 -16.35 4.25
N ASP A 52 -2.89 -15.41 4.19
CA ASP A 52 -2.02 -15.07 5.32
C ASP A 52 -2.74 -14.16 6.32
N GLU A 53 -2.24 -14.12 7.56
CA GLU A 53 -2.70 -13.15 8.55
C GLU A 53 -2.11 -11.77 8.22
N ILE A 54 -2.94 -10.89 7.65
CA ILE A 54 -2.49 -9.59 7.16
C ILE A 54 -2.41 -8.57 8.30
N SER A 55 -1.22 -8.06 8.56
CA SER A 55 -0.94 -7.06 9.58
C SER A 55 0.03 -5.98 9.08
N SER A 56 0.04 -4.80 9.68
CA SER A 56 1.07 -3.80 9.34
C SER A 56 2.45 -4.32 9.74
N PRO A 57 3.49 -4.16 8.90
CA PRO A 57 4.87 -4.52 9.20
C PRO A 57 5.52 -3.51 10.17
N THR A 58 4.81 -3.08 11.23
CA THR A 58 5.26 -2.02 12.15
C THR A 58 6.62 -2.32 12.80
N TYR A 59 7.03 -3.60 12.86
CA TYR A 59 8.32 -4.04 13.42
C TYR A 59 9.26 -4.69 12.40
N SER A 60 8.74 -5.27 11.32
CA SER A 60 9.50 -6.00 10.30
C SER A 60 9.93 -5.11 9.13
N ILE A 61 9.43 -3.87 9.03
CA ILE A 61 9.58 -2.93 7.90
C ILE A 61 8.89 -3.42 6.63
N VAL A 62 9.03 -4.70 6.30
CA VAL A 62 8.35 -5.41 5.22
C VAL A 62 7.64 -6.67 5.74
N ASN A 63 6.44 -6.92 5.22
CA ASN A 63 5.77 -8.21 5.29
C ASN A 63 5.61 -8.77 3.87
N GLU A 64 5.78 -10.07 3.73
CA GLU A 64 5.57 -10.79 2.47
C GLU A 64 4.28 -11.61 2.55
N TYR A 65 3.49 -11.57 1.48
CA TYR A 65 2.24 -12.30 1.39
C TYR A 65 2.18 -13.12 0.11
N ASP A 66 1.71 -14.36 0.23
CA ASP A 66 1.46 -15.22 -0.92
C ASP A 66 0.07 -14.95 -1.50
N THR A 67 0.00 -14.79 -2.82
CA THR A 67 -1.26 -14.70 -3.57
C THR A 67 -1.21 -15.63 -4.80
N PRO A 68 -2.35 -16.01 -5.38
CA PRO A 68 -2.38 -16.78 -6.63
C PRO A 68 -1.67 -16.11 -7.82
N LYS A 69 -1.39 -14.79 -7.76
CA LYS A 69 -0.72 -14.04 -8.81
C LYS A 69 0.78 -13.83 -8.58
N GLY A 70 1.28 -14.16 -7.39
CA GLY A 70 2.68 -13.95 -6.98
C GLY A 70 2.79 -13.30 -5.61
N LYS A 71 4.03 -13.00 -5.21
CA LYS A 71 4.34 -12.34 -3.93
C LYS A 71 3.84 -10.91 -3.91
N VAL A 72 3.18 -10.52 -2.83
CA VAL A 72 2.88 -9.12 -2.52
C VAL A 72 3.74 -8.69 -1.35
N PHE A 73 4.45 -7.58 -1.52
CA PHE A 73 5.29 -6.99 -0.48
C PHE A 73 4.59 -5.78 0.10
N HIS A 74 4.50 -5.71 1.42
CA HIS A 74 3.90 -4.58 2.12
C HIS A 74 4.96 -3.92 2.97
N PHE A 75 5.25 -2.66 2.66
CA PHE A 75 6.20 -1.82 3.37
C PHE A 75 5.47 -0.78 4.21
N ASP A 76 6.00 -0.51 5.41
CA ASP A 76 5.62 0.65 6.22
C ASP A 76 6.88 1.44 6.56
N LEU A 77 7.10 2.53 5.81
CA LEU A 77 8.32 3.32 5.90
C LEU A 77 8.23 4.44 6.96
N TYR A 78 7.14 4.50 7.74
CA TYR A 78 6.89 5.58 8.71
C TYR A 78 8.04 5.79 9.71
N ARG A 79 8.75 4.72 10.05
CA ARG A 79 9.83 4.72 11.06
C ARG A 79 11.22 4.86 10.49
N LEU A 80 11.36 4.81 9.16
CA LEU A 80 12.66 5.00 8.54
C LEU A 80 13.14 6.42 8.79
N LYS A 81 14.43 6.55 9.09
CA LYS A 81 15.05 7.85 9.38
C LYS A 81 15.82 8.41 8.19
N SER A 82 16.18 7.55 7.26
CA SER A 82 16.86 7.94 6.03
C SER A 82 16.58 6.93 4.91
N VAL A 83 16.87 7.35 3.68
CA VAL A 83 16.73 6.50 2.49
C VAL A 83 17.71 5.33 2.52
N GLU A 84 18.88 5.50 3.15
CA GLU A 84 19.88 4.44 3.30
C GLU A 84 19.36 3.26 4.11
N GLU A 85 18.50 3.48 5.11
CA GLU A 85 17.86 2.38 5.83
C GLU A 85 16.97 1.53 4.89
N ALA A 86 16.40 2.12 3.83
CA ALA A 86 15.64 1.40 2.80
C ALA A 86 16.54 0.54 1.91
N TYR A 87 17.68 1.09 1.52
CA TYR A 87 18.71 0.39 0.76
C TYR A 87 19.33 -0.77 1.55
N ASP A 88 19.54 -0.59 2.86
CA ASP A 88 20.13 -1.61 3.73
C ASP A 88 19.31 -2.90 3.80
N PHE A 89 17.98 -2.83 3.70
CA PHE A 89 17.12 -4.03 3.60
C PHE A 89 16.85 -4.48 2.17
N GLY A 90 17.40 -3.81 1.17
CA GLY A 90 17.32 -4.19 -0.24
C GLY A 90 15.94 -3.95 -0.86
N ILE A 91 15.28 -2.84 -0.54
CA ILE A 91 13.93 -2.51 -1.05
C ILE A 91 13.79 -2.70 -2.57
N GLU A 92 14.82 -2.37 -3.33
CA GLU A 92 14.88 -2.46 -4.80
C GLU A 92 14.60 -3.88 -5.31
N GLU A 93 15.16 -4.91 -4.66
CA GLU A 93 14.95 -6.30 -5.06
C GLU A 93 13.48 -6.71 -4.95
N TYR A 94 12.76 -6.17 -3.96
CA TYR A 94 11.33 -6.44 -3.81
C TYR A 94 10.49 -5.71 -4.85
N LEU A 95 10.84 -4.45 -5.17
CA LEU A 95 10.15 -3.69 -6.21
C LEU A 95 10.23 -4.38 -7.57
N ASP A 96 11.38 -4.98 -7.89
CA ASP A 96 11.59 -5.67 -9.18
C ASP A 96 10.95 -7.06 -9.27
N ASN A 97 10.82 -7.77 -8.14
CA ASN A 97 10.39 -9.17 -8.14
C ASN A 97 8.97 -9.41 -7.63
N GLY A 98 8.31 -8.38 -7.07
CA GLY A 98 6.96 -8.47 -6.54
C GLY A 98 5.88 -8.45 -7.62
N TYR A 99 4.82 -9.24 -7.41
CA TYR A 99 3.57 -9.02 -8.16
C TYR A 99 2.98 -7.64 -7.83
N LEU A 100 3.06 -7.24 -6.57
CA LEU A 100 2.67 -5.91 -6.10
C LEU A 100 3.49 -5.54 -4.86
N SER A 101 3.93 -4.28 -4.80
CA SER A 101 4.60 -3.65 -3.68
C SER A 101 3.72 -2.52 -3.16
N ILE A 102 3.12 -2.73 -1.99
CA ILE A 102 2.29 -1.75 -1.28
C ILE A 102 3.20 -0.97 -0.33
N ILE A 103 3.36 0.33 -0.54
CA ILE A 103 4.27 1.16 0.25
C ILE A 103 3.46 2.19 1.03
N GLU A 104 3.34 1.99 2.34
CA GLU A 104 2.82 3.01 3.25
C GLU A 104 3.91 4.02 3.63
N TRP A 105 3.53 5.30 3.69
CA TRP A 105 4.42 6.41 4.03
C TRP A 105 5.63 6.52 3.08
N PRO A 106 5.40 6.63 1.77
CA PRO A 106 6.46 6.61 0.78
C PRO A 106 7.35 7.86 0.78
N GLU A 107 7.08 8.86 1.62
CA GLU A 107 7.68 10.20 1.54
C GLU A 107 9.21 10.18 1.57
N ILE A 108 9.81 9.28 2.36
CA ILE A 108 11.27 9.18 2.48
C ILE A 108 11.95 8.54 1.26
N TYR A 109 11.19 7.80 0.46
CA TYR A 109 11.68 7.03 -0.69
C TYR A 109 11.10 7.53 -2.02
N THR A 110 10.30 8.61 -2.00
CA THR A 110 9.57 9.06 -3.20
C THR A 110 10.51 9.47 -4.32
N ASP A 111 11.63 10.13 -4.00
CA ASP A 111 12.61 10.57 -5.00
C ASP A 111 13.34 9.38 -5.66
N GLU A 112 13.53 8.27 -4.95
CA GLU A 112 14.17 7.06 -5.48
C GLU A 112 13.23 6.26 -6.40
N LEU A 113 11.94 6.59 -6.42
CA LEU A 113 10.98 6.03 -7.37
C LEU A 113 11.02 6.76 -8.72
N GLU A 114 11.92 7.72 -8.92
CA GLU A 114 12.17 8.33 -10.22
C GLU A 114 12.53 7.25 -11.27
N GLY A 115 11.63 7.04 -12.24
CA GLY A 115 11.79 6.04 -13.30
C GLY A 115 10.94 4.78 -13.11
N TYR A 116 10.24 4.64 -11.99
CA TYR A 116 9.20 3.63 -11.80
C TYR A 116 7.84 4.17 -12.20
N ASP A 117 7.04 3.32 -12.83
CA ASP A 117 5.60 3.56 -12.92
C ASP A 117 4.94 3.06 -11.63
N PHE A 118 4.09 3.88 -11.02
CA PHE A 118 3.38 3.52 -9.79
C PHE A 118 1.97 4.10 -9.77
N HIS A 119 1.12 3.47 -8.97
CA HIS A 119 -0.16 4.02 -8.56
C HIS A 119 -0.02 4.76 -7.25
N GLU A 120 -0.83 5.79 -7.06
CA GLU A 120 -0.87 6.53 -5.80
C GLU A 120 -2.28 6.58 -5.25
N MET A 121 -2.43 6.23 -3.98
CA MET A 121 -3.64 6.44 -3.20
C MET A 121 -3.37 7.45 -2.09
N ILE A 122 -4.19 8.50 -2.02
CA ILE A 122 -4.21 9.45 -0.91
C ILE A 122 -5.50 9.25 -0.12
N ILE A 123 -5.37 9.03 1.19
CA ILE A 123 -6.50 8.85 2.10
C ILE A 123 -6.55 10.02 3.10
N THR A 124 -7.63 10.78 3.05
CA THR A 124 -7.87 11.96 3.90
C THR A 124 -9.00 11.67 4.88
N ASN A 125 -8.74 11.87 6.18
CA ASN A 125 -9.80 11.79 7.20
C ASN A 125 -10.71 13.02 7.12
N THR A 126 -12.02 12.80 7.18
CA THR A 126 -13.04 13.86 7.27
C THR A 126 -13.82 13.73 8.57
N GLU A 127 -14.70 14.70 8.87
CA GLU A 127 -15.53 14.66 10.09
C GLU A 127 -16.46 13.43 10.15
N SER A 128 -16.86 12.91 8.98
CA SER A 128 -17.86 11.85 8.88
C SER A 128 -17.35 10.57 8.23
N GLY A 129 -16.07 10.49 7.87
CA GLY A 129 -15.54 9.37 7.11
C GLY A 129 -14.14 9.60 6.56
N ARG A 130 -13.90 9.09 5.34
CA ARG A 130 -12.64 9.24 4.61
C ARG A 130 -12.92 9.56 3.15
N GLU A 131 -12.10 10.43 2.60
CA GLU A 131 -12.00 10.69 1.16
C GLU A 131 -10.78 9.96 0.62
N ILE A 132 -10.93 9.28 -0.52
CA ILE A 132 -9.87 8.52 -1.17
C ILE A 132 -9.70 9.03 -2.59
N GLU A 133 -8.48 9.39 -2.94
CA GLU A 133 -8.05 9.70 -4.29
C GLU A 133 -7.11 8.60 -4.76
N PHE A 134 -7.33 8.05 -5.96
CA PHE A 134 -6.50 7.01 -6.57
C PHE A 134 -6.09 7.41 -7.98
N ASN A 135 -4.80 7.46 -8.27
CA ASN A 135 -4.22 7.86 -9.56
C ASN A 135 -3.56 6.67 -10.28
#